data_AF-A0AAV5M6F3-F1
#
_entry.id   AF-A0AAV5M6F3-F1
#
_cell.length_a   1.000
_cell.length_b   1.000
_cell.length_c   1.000
_cell.angle_alpha   90.00
_cell.angle_beta   90.00
_cell.angle_gamma   90.00
#
_symmetry.space_group_name_H-M   'P 1'
#
loop_
_entity.id
_entity.type
_entity.pdbx_description
1 polymer ?
#
loop_
_entity_poly.entity_id
_entity_poly.type
_entity_poly.pdbx_seq_one_letter_code
_entity_poly.pdbx_strand_id
1 'polypeptide(L)'
;MDVPTSWDALRKQARKLEAQLDEQMNSYRKVVSSKASVKVDAAENDLESGIDRLLKQLQQVNMQMKDWVSSGGSEMVSHTLTRHQEILQDLTQEFHRLRSSLRAKQEHASLLEDFREFDRTRLDLEDGVGSTEQALLREHAAINRSTGQMDNVISQAQATLGTLVLQRSTFGGINSKLSNVGSRLPSV
;
A
#
# COMPACT_ATOMS: atom_id res chain seq x y z
N MET A 1 57.34 10.75 5.16
CA MET A 1 57.28 10.62 3.70
C MET A 1 56.10 9.70 3.41
N ASP A 2 54.93 10.28 3.15
CA ASP A 2 53.74 9.49 2.81
C ASP A 2 53.93 8.90 1.42
N VAL A 3 53.96 7.57 1.33
CA VAL A 3 54.04 6.85 0.06
C VAL A 3 52.81 7.26 -0.77
N PRO A 4 52.97 7.78 -2.00
CA PRO A 4 51.83 8.10 -2.85
C PRO A 4 50.92 6.88 -2.97
N THR A 5 49.66 7.02 -2.53
CA THR A 5 48.67 5.95 -2.62
C THR A 5 48.62 5.46 -4.07
N SER A 6 48.91 4.18 -4.29
CA SER A 6 48.97 3.65 -5.65
C SER A 6 47.58 3.68 -6.30
N TRP A 7 47.55 3.87 -7.62
CA TRP A 7 46.31 3.86 -8.39
C TRP A 7 45.45 2.61 -8.10
N ASP A 8 46.07 1.43 -8.03
CA ASP A 8 45.36 0.19 -7.73
C ASP A 8 44.76 0.17 -6.33
N ALA A 9 45.40 0.79 -5.34
CA ALA A 9 44.87 0.91 -3.99
C ALA A 9 43.61 1.80 -3.97
N LEU A 10 43.68 2.97 -4.63
CA LEU A 10 42.53 3.86 -4.78
C LEU A 10 41.38 3.15 -5.50
N ARG A 11 41.66 2.45 -6.61
CA ARG A 11 40.65 1.72 -7.40
C ARG A 11 39.98 0.62 -6.60
N LYS A 12 40.74 -0.16 -5.82
CA LYS A 12 40.19 -1.18 -4.92
C LYS A 12 39.32 -0.54 -3.84
N GLN A 13 39.74 0.60 -3.29
CA GLN A 13 38.98 1.32 -2.28
C GLN A 13 37.65 1.87 -2.83
N ALA A 14 37.66 2.48 -4.02
CA ALA A 14 36.44 2.96 -4.67
C ALA A 14 35.43 1.83 -4.88
N ARG A 15 35.86 0.71 -5.48
CA ARG A 15 34.98 -0.47 -5.69
C ARG A 15 34.39 -1.02 -4.40
N LYS A 16 35.17 -1.02 -3.31
CA LYS A 16 34.69 -1.45 -2.00
C LYS A 16 33.61 -0.51 -1.47
N LEU A 17 33.83 0.80 -1.59
CA LEU A 17 32.85 1.82 -1.15
C LEU A 17 31.58 1.77 -2.01
N GLU A 18 31.71 1.59 -3.32
CA GLU A 18 30.58 1.40 -4.25
C GLU A 18 29.73 0.19 -3.84
N ALA A 19 30.35 -0.97 -3.60
CA ALA A 19 29.62 -2.17 -3.18
C ALA A 19 28.91 -1.98 -1.82
N GLN A 20 29.56 -1.29 -0.87
CA GLN A 20 28.94 -0.96 0.41
C GLN A 20 27.77 0.02 0.26
N LEU A 21 27.91 1.01 -0.64
CA LEU A 21 26.84 1.94 -0.99
C LEU A 21 25.64 1.20 -1.58
N ASP A 22 25.85 0.30 -2.53
CA ASP A 22 24.77 -0.48 -3.15
C ASP A 22 23.99 -1.32 -2.11
N GLU A 23 24.69 -1.94 -1.16
CA GLU A 23 24.07 -2.71 -0.08
C GLU A 23 23.22 -1.85 0.86
N GLN A 24 23.77 -0.70 1.29
CA GLN A 24 23.07 0.25 2.14
C GLN A 24 21.89 0.89 1.40
N MET A 25 22.06 1.21 0.13
CA MET A 25 21.00 1.77 -0.72
C MET A 25 19.84 0.80 -0.88
N ASN A 26 20.13 -0.49 -1.08
CA ASN A 26 19.09 -1.51 -1.14
C ASN A 26 18.33 -1.65 0.18
N SER A 27 19.02 -1.56 1.31
CA SER A 27 18.38 -1.52 2.63
C SER A 27 17.50 -0.28 2.80
N TYR A 28 17.99 0.88 2.38
CA TYR A 28 17.23 2.13 2.42
C TYR A 28 16.00 2.10 1.50
N ARG A 29 16.11 1.55 0.28
CA ARG A 29 14.94 1.33 -0.61
C ARG A 29 13.85 0.48 0.05
N LYS A 30 14.23 -0.55 0.80
CA LYS A 30 13.27 -1.39 1.54
C LYS A 30 12.54 -0.56 2.59
N VAL A 31 13.26 0.24 3.37
CA VAL A 31 12.67 1.18 4.34
C VAL A 31 11.71 2.13 3.63
N VAL A 32 12.13 2.76 2.53
CA VAL A 32 11.29 3.67 1.73
C VAL A 32 10.03 2.99 1.19
N SER A 33 10.11 1.72 0.82
CA SER A 33 8.98 0.94 0.32
C SER A 33 8.01 0.53 1.43
N SER A 34 8.53 0.08 2.58
CA SER A 34 7.73 -0.41 3.71
C SER A 34 7.20 0.69 4.62
N LYS A 35 7.72 1.92 4.54
CA LYS A 35 7.32 3.01 5.43
C LYS A 35 5.89 3.47 5.14
N ALA A 36 4.99 3.18 6.07
CA ALA A 36 3.62 3.69 6.12
C ALA A 36 3.34 4.53 7.38
N SER A 37 4.33 4.68 8.27
CA SER A 37 4.20 5.37 9.55
C SER A 37 4.89 6.73 9.56
N VAL A 38 4.32 7.67 10.31
CA VAL A 38 4.80 9.06 10.47
C VAL A 38 6.09 9.15 11.32
N LYS A 39 6.35 8.17 12.18
CA LYS A 39 7.55 8.18 13.05
C LYS A 39 8.83 7.97 12.24
N VAL A 40 9.75 8.93 12.34
CA VAL A 40 11.14 8.78 11.89
C VAL A 40 11.82 7.82 12.87
N ASP A 41 12.30 6.69 12.35
CA ASP A 41 12.96 5.69 13.19
C ASP A 41 14.44 6.06 13.36
N ALA A 42 15.03 5.85 14.54
CA ALA A 42 16.47 6.06 14.75
C ALA A 42 17.31 5.29 13.72
N ALA A 43 16.88 4.07 13.39
CA ALA A 43 17.49 3.23 12.37
C ALA A 43 17.46 3.85 10.95
N GLU A 44 16.47 4.67 10.61
CA GLU A 44 16.39 5.39 9.33
C GLU A 44 17.45 6.49 9.25
N ASN A 45 17.56 7.30 10.30
CA ASN A 45 18.58 8.34 10.40
C ASN A 45 20.00 7.76 10.42
N ASP A 46 20.19 6.62 11.08
CA ASP A 46 21.46 5.89 11.08
C ASP A 46 21.83 5.40 9.68
N LEU A 47 20.85 4.89 8.92
CA LEU A 47 21.05 4.50 7.51
C LEU A 47 21.34 5.71 6.61
N GLU A 48 20.58 6.80 6.71
CA GLU A 48 20.82 8.02 5.94
C GLU A 48 22.23 8.58 6.20
N SER A 49 22.61 8.72 7.47
CA SER A 49 23.92 9.24 7.86
C SER A 49 25.07 8.30 7.46
N GLY A 50 24.83 6.98 7.48
CA GLY A 50 25.76 5.97 6.97
C GLY A 50 25.99 6.11 5.47
N ILE A 51 24.93 6.26 4.67
CA ILE A 51 25.02 6.48 3.22
C ILE A 51 25.73 7.80 2.90
N ASP A 52 25.35 8.89 3.57
CA ASP A 52 26.01 10.21 3.41
C ASP A 52 27.52 10.13 3.70
N ARG A 53 27.92 9.38 4.73
CA ARG A 53 29.32 9.17 5.07
C ARG A 53 30.05 8.40 3.97
N LEU A 54 29.47 7.32 3.45
CA LEU A 54 30.07 6.53 2.38
C LEU A 54 30.19 7.33 1.08
N LEU A 55 29.18 8.13 0.72
CA LEU A 55 29.24 9.03 -0.45
C LEU A 55 30.39 10.04 -0.32
N LYS A 56 30.54 10.67 0.83
CA LYS A 56 31.67 11.60 1.09
C LYS A 56 33.02 10.91 0.99
N GLN A 57 33.14 9.68 1.50
CA GLN A 57 34.38 8.91 1.37
C GLN A 57 34.68 8.54 -0.09
N LEU A 58 33.67 8.12 -0.86
CA LEU A 58 33.84 7.80 -2.28
C LEU A 58 34.19 9.04 -3.10
N GLN A 59 33.62 10.19 -2.75
CA GLN A 59 33.98 11.49 -3.33
C GLN A 59 35.45 11.84 -3.05
N GLN A 60 35.92 11.64 -1.81
CA GLN A 60 37.32 11.87 -1.45
C GLN A 60 38.27 10.97 -2.25
N VAL A 61 37.94 9.68 -2.39
CA VAL A 61 38.74 8.73 -3.18
C VAL A 61 38.76 9.13 -4.66
N ASN A 62 37.61 9.53 -5.23
CA ASN A 62 37.54 10.03 -6.60
C ASN A 62 38.38 11.30 -6.81
N MET A 63 38.47 12.18 -5.81
CA MET A 63 39.33 13.37 -5.87
C MET A 63 40.81 12.97 -5.87
N GLN A 64 41.22 12.04 -5.00
CA GLN A 64 42.59 11.51 -4.98
C GLN A 64 42.96 10.82 -6.29
N MET A 65 42.02 10.06 -6.89
CA MET A 65 42.21 9.46 -8.21
C MET A 65 42.38 10.53 -9.29
N LYS A 66 41.61 11.61 -9.24
CA LYS A 66 41.73 12.73 -10.16
C LYS A 66 43.09 13.39 -10.08
N ASP A 67 43.56 13.68 -8.87
CA ASP A 67 44.89 14.27 -8.65
C ASP A 67 46.00 13.35 -9.17
N TRP A 68 45.85 12.03 -8.95
CA TRP A 68 46.78 11.02 -9.47
C TRP A 68 46.80 11.01 -11.01
N VAL A 69 45.62 11.01 -11.67
CA VAL A 69 45.52 11.07 -13.14
C VAL A 69 46.14 12.36 -13.68
N SER A 70 45.88 13.50 -13.03
CA SER A 70 46.46 14.79 -13.42
C SER A 70 47.99 14.86 -13.27
N SER A 71 48.60 13.99 -12.45
CA SER A 71 50.05 13.92 -12.26
C SER A 71 50.82 13.15 -13.35
N GLY A 72 50.12 12.66 -14.40
CA GLY A 72 50.74 11.93 -15.52
C GLY A 72 50.16 10.55 -15.77
N GLY A 73 48.89 10.31 -15.43
CA GLY A 73 48.20 9.04 -15.66
C GLY A 73 47.95 8.75 -17.14
N SER A 74 47.89 7.46 -17.50
CA SER A 74 47.55 6.99 -18.85
C SER A 74 46.06 7.24 -19.19
N GLU A 75 45.73 7.35 -20.48
CA GLU A 75 44.36 7.51 -20.99
C GLU A 75 43.37 6.46 -20.46
N MET A 76 43.82 5.20 -20.31
CA MET A 76 42.99 4.12 -19.73
C MET A 76 42.60 4.39 -18.26
N VAL A 77 43.50 5.00 -17.50
CA VAL A 77 43.31 5.39 -16.10
C VAL A 77 42.30 6.54 -16.02
N SER A 78 42.37 7.48 -16.96
CA SER A 78 41.41 8.57 -17.11
C SER A 78 39.98 8.06 -17.34
N HIS A 79 39.79 7.14 -18.30
CA HIS A 79 38.45 6.54 -18.53
C HIS A 79 37.91 5.79 -17.31
N THR A 80 38.79 5.08 -16.59
CA THR A 80 38.38 4.38 -15.37
C THR A 80 37.94 5.37 -14.29
N LEU A 81 38.63 6.50 -14.15
CA LEU A 81 38.21 7.59 -13.25
C LEU A 81 36.86 8.18 -13.66
N THR A 82 36.66 8.48 -14.96
CA THR A 82 35.37 8.99 -15.46
C THR A 82 34.24 8.06 -15.06
N ARG A 83 34.41 6.74 -15.19
CA ARG A 83 33.41 5.77 -14.77
C ARG A 83 33.12 5.81 -13.26
N HIS A 84 34.15 5.94 -12.42
CA HIS A 84 33.95 6.06 -10.97
C HIS A 84 33.23 7.37 -10.58
N GLN A 85 33.44 8.46 -11.33
CA GLN A 85 32.73 9.72 -11.14
C GLN A 85 31.25 9.61 -11.54
N GLU A 86 30.95 8.95 -12.66
CA GLU A 86 29.58 8.66 -13.11
C GLU A 86 28.84 7.82 -12.06
N ILE A 87 29.46 6.75 -11.57
CA ILE A 87 28.86 5.89 -10.52
C ILE A 87 28.56 6.70 -9.25
N LEU A 88 29.49 7.53 -8.79
CA LEU A 88 29.27 8.40 -7.63
C LEU A 88 28.10 9.36 -7.86
N GLN A 89 28.02 9.95 -9.06
CA GLN A 89 26.93 10.86 -9.42
C GLN A 89 25.58 10.13 -9.40
N ASP A 90 25.50 8.96 -10.03
CA ASP A 90 24.28 8.14 -10.09
C ASP A 90 23.82 7.74 -8.69
N LEU A 91 24.74 7.24 -7.84
CA LEU A 91 24.45 6.86 -6.45
C LEU A 91 23.96 8.06 -5.63
N THR A 92 24.56 9.24 -5.82
CA THR A 92 24.18 10.47 -5.12
C THR A 92 22.78 10.94 -5.53
N GLN A 93 22.50 10.97 -6.84
CA GLN A 93 21.19 11.36 -7.36
C GLN A 93 20.10 10.39 -6.89
N GLU A 94 20.40 9.10 -6.91
CA GLU A 94 19.48 8.09 -6.45
C GLU A 94 19.17 8.23 -4.96
N PHE A 95 20.19 8.44 -4.13
CA PHE A 95 20.01 8.68 -2.70
C PHE A 95 19.08 9.86 -2.44
N HIS A 96 19.32 11.00 -3.09
CA HIS A 96 18.47 12.19 -2.96
C HIS A 96 17.04 11.92 -3.42
N ARG A 97 16.86 11.17 -4.51
CA ARG A 97 15.52 10.79 -4.99
C ARG A 97 14.78 9.93 -3.98
N LEU A 98 15.46 8.94 -3.37
CA LEU A 98 14.87 8.07 -2.35
C LEU A 98 14.51 8.87 -1.09
N ARG A 99 15.39 9.77 -0.66
CA ARG A 99 15.16 10.65 0.50
C ARG A 99 13.96 11.58 0.31
N SER A 100 13.86 12.20 -0.86
CA SER A 100 12.70 13.04 -1.21
C SER A 100 11.41 12.21 -1.27
N SER A 101 11.48 10.99 -1.82
CA SER A 101 10.32 10.09 -1.85
C SER A 101 9.87 9.67 -0.45
N LEU A 102 10.81 9.41 0.47
CA LEU A 102 10.51 9.07 1.85
C LEU A 102 9.83 10.22 2.58
N ARG A 103 10.39 11.44 2.45
CA ARG A 103 9.81 12.65 3.03
C ARG A 103 8.38 12.90 2.52
N ALA A 104 8.16 12.80 1.21
CA ALA A 104 6.82 12.97 0.65
C ALA A 104 5.80 11.95 1.22
N LYS A 105 6.23 10.70 1.46
CA LYS A 105 5.38 9.69 2.10
C LYS A 105 5.11 10.00 3.58
N GLN A 106 6.12 10.48 4.32
CA GLN A 106 5.96 10.90 5.71
C GLN A 106 5.01 12.09 5.84
N GLU A 107 5.16 13.10 4.99
CA GLU A 107 4.25 14.26 4.93
C GLU A 107 2.82 13.81 4.61
N HIS A 108 2.63 12.95 3.62
CA HIS A 108 1.31 12.39 3.29
C HIS A 108 0.70 11.59 4.45
N ALA A 109 1.50 10.78 5.14
CA ALA A 109 1.04 10.03 6.31
C ALA A 109 0.69 10.96 7.48
N SER A 110 1.45 12.03 7.71
CA SER A 110 1.19 13.04 8.74
C SER A 110 -0.12 13.77 8.47
N LEU A 111 -0.38 14.15 7.22
CA LEU A 111 -1.63 14.80 6.83
C LEU A 111 -2.86 13.88 7.02
N LEU A 112 -2.70 12.58 6.76
CA LEU A 112 -3.76 11.60 7.02
C LEU A 112 -3.98 11.37 8.52
N GLU A 113 -2.92 11.43 9.34
CA GLU A 113 -3.02 11.36 10.80
C GLU A 113 -3.76 12.57 11.35
N ASP A 114 -3.40 13.79 10.92
CA ASP A 114 -4.09 15.03 11.26
C ASP A 114 -5.57 14.99 10.85
N PHE A 115 -5.88 14.48 9.65
CA PHE A 115 -7.27 14.34 9.20
C PHE A 115 -8.07 13.35 10.08
N ARG A 116 -7.45 12.23 10.47
CA ARG A 116 -8.08 11.25 11.37
C ARG A 116 -8.29 11.80 12.77
N GLU A 117 -7.36 12.60 13.27
CA GLU A 117 -7.48 13.26 14.56
C GLU A 117 -8.56 14.36 14.51
N PHE A 118 -8.62 15.13 13.43
CA PHE A 118 -9.70 16.08 13.17
C PHE A 118 -11.09 15.40 13.12
N ASP A 119 -11.22 14.29 12.38
CA ASP A 119 -12.47 13.52 12.35
C ASP A 119 -12.84 12.95 13.73
N ARG A 120 -11.86 12.44 14.50
CA ARG A 120 -12.10 11.97 15.88
C ARG A 120 -12.57 13.08 16.79
N THR A 121 -11.86 14.20 16.83
CA THR A 121 -12.22 15.35 17.69
C THR A 121 -13.58 15.91 17.32
N ARG A 122 -13.96 15.87 16.04
CA ARG A 122 -15.31 16.23 15.60
C ARG A 122 -16.36 15.21 16.05
N LEU A 123 -16.09 13.92 15.94
CA LEU A 123 -16.99 12.86 16.44
C LEU A 123 -17.17 12.96 17.96
N ASP A 124 -16.11 13.20 18.72
CA ASP A 124 -16.16 13.38 20.17
C ASP A 124 -16.95 14.65 20.56
N LEU A 125 -16.86 15.72 19.75
CA LEU A 125 -17.63 16.95 19.96
C LEU A 125 -19.12 16.78 19.57
N GLU A 126 -19.42 16.01 18.53
CA GLU A 126 -20.80 15.63 18.14
C GLU A 126 -21.43 14.65 19.14
N ASP A 127 -20.67 13.79 19.83
CA ASP A 127 -21.24 12.86 20.83
C ASP A 127 -21.77 13.57 22.09
N GLY A 128 -21.33 14.81 22.34
CA GLY A 128 -21.84 15.64 23.44
C GLY A 128 -23.19 16.34 23.18
N VAL A 129 -23.59 16.54 21.91
CA VAL A 129 -24.79 17.35 21.55
C VAL A 129 -25.65 16.72 20.44
N GLY A 130 -25.10 15.84 19.59
CA GLY A 130 -25.75 15.21 18.41
C GLY A 130 -26.01 13.71 18.51
N SER A 131 -25.62 13.06 19.62
CA SER A 131 -25.72 11.59 19.79
C SER A 131 -27.16 11.06 19.67
N THR A 132 -28.15 11.80 20.18
CA THR A 132 -29.57 11.41 20.12
C THR A 132 -30.18 11.60 18.73
N GLU A 133 -29.92 12.74 18.07
CA GLU A 133 -30.44 13.01 16.73
C GLU A 133 -29.84 12.05 15.69
N GLN A 134 -28.54 11.77 15.75
CA GLN A 134 -27.91 10.75 14.88
C GLN A 134 -28.41 9.34 15.19
N ALA A 135 -28.68 8.99 16.45
CA ALA A 135 -29.29 7.72 16.79
C ALA A 135 -30.69 7.57 16.17
N LEU A 136 -31.51 8.61 16.25
CA LEU A 136 -32.85 8.64 15.64
C LEU A 136 -32.79 8.56 14.11
N LEU A 137 -31.84 9.25 13.46
CA LEU A 137 -31.65 9.16 12.01
C LEU A 137 -31.19 7.75 11.57
N ARG A 138 -30.30 7.11 12.34
CA ARG A 138 -29.89 5.71 12.10
C ARG A 138 -31.05 4.75 12.28
N GLU A 139 -31.87 4.95 13.32
CA GLU A 139 -33.08 4.16 13.56
C GLU A 139 -34.07 4.31 12.40
N HIS A 140 -34.35 5.54 11.98
CA HIS A 140 -35.23 5.81 10.84
C HIS A 140 -34.75 5.12 9.55
N ALA A 141 -33.44 5.17 9.28
CA ALA A 141 -32.85 4.46 8.13
C ALA A 141 -32.97 2.93 8.26
N ALA A 142 -32.86 2.39 9.47
CA ALA A 142 -33.06 0.96 9.74
C ALA A 142 -34.53 0.55 9.56
N ILE A 143 -35.47 1.36 10.05
CA ILE A 143 -36.92 1.15 9.88
C ILE A 143 -37.26 1.13 8.39
N ASN A 144 -36.81 2.10 7.60
CA ASN A 144 -37.08 2.13 6.16
C ASN A 144 -36.55 0.90 5.42
N ARG A 145 -35.34 0.41 5.78
CA ARG A 145 -34.81 -0.84 5.21
C ARG A 145 -35.66 -2.04 5.62
N SER A 146 -36.08 -2.11 6.88
CA SER A 146 -36.95 -3.18 7.39
C SER A 146 -38.30 -3.19 6.69
N THR A 147 -38.91 -2.03 6.45
CA THR A 147 -40.19 -1.91 5.72
C THR A 147 -40.07 -2.50 4.32
N GLY A 148 -39.02 -2.16 3.56
CA GLY A 148 -38.81 -2.74 2.23
C GLY A 148 -38.56 -4.26 2.25
N GLN A 149 -37.91 -4.78 3.30
CA GLN A 149 -37.76 -6.23 3.49
C GLN A 149 -39.10 -6.90 3.80
N MET A 150 -39.97 -6.27 4.60
CA MET A 150 -41.31 -6.78 4.88
C MET A 150 -42.18 -6.81 3.62
N ASP A 151 -42.09 -5.80 2.75
CA ASP A 151 -42.81 -5.79 1.47
C ASP A 151 -42.40 -6.98 0.57
N ASN A 152 -41.11 -7.32 0.56
CA ASN A 152 -40.62 -8.51 -0.15
C ASN A 152 -41.19 -9.81 0.43
N VAL A 153 -41.26 -9.93 1.77
CA VAL A 153 -41.84 -11.10 2.45
C VAL A 153 -43.35 -11.19 2.14
N ILE A 154 -44.08 -10.07 2.17
CA ILE A 154 -45.50 -10.02 1.82
C ILE A 154 -45.72 -10.46 0.37
N SER A 155 -44.91 -9.95 -0.56
CA SER A 155 -44.98 -10.33 -1.98
C SER A 155 -44.75 -11.83 -2.18
N GLN A 156 -43.74 -12.41 -1.51
CA GLN A 156 -43.48 -13.85 -1.55
C GLN A 156 -44.63 -14.67 -0.95
N ALA A 157 -45.23 -14.21 0.15
CA ALA A 157 -46.36 -14.87 0.78
C ALA A 157 -47.59 -14.86 -0.15
N GLN A 158 -47.87 -13.74 -0.83
CA GLN A 158 -48.95 -13.64 -1.82
C GLN A 158 -48.71 -14.54 -3.04
N ALA A 159 -47.48 -14.61 -3.55
CA ALA A 159 -47.13 -15.52 -4.63
C ALA A 159 -47.36 -16.99 -4.22
N THR A 160 -46.93 -17.36 -3.02
CA THR A 160 -47.11 -18.71 -2.45
C THR A 160 -48.58 -19.05 -2.27
N LEU A 161 -49.40 -18.11 -1.77
CA LEU A 161 -50.84 -18.26 -1.67
C LEU A 161 -51.46 -18.52 -3.05
N GLY A 162 -51.06 -17.74 -4.07
CA GLY A 162 -51.51 -17.94 -5.44
C GLY A 162 -51.19 -19.34 -5.98
N THR A 163 -49.98 -19.85 -5.71
CA THR A 163 -49.59 -21.22 -6.05
C THR A 163 -50.44 -22.27 -5.34
N LEU A 164 -50.68 -22.12 -4.03
CA LEU A 164 -51.51 -23.05 -3.26
C LEU A 164 -52.97 -23.09 -3.75
N VAL A 165 -53.55 -21.93 -4.10
CA VAL A 165 -54.90 -21.86 -4.66
C VAL A 165 -54.97 -22.57 -6.02
N LEU A 166 -53.97 -22.38 -6.88
CA LEU A 166 -53.89 -23.08 -8.17
C LEU A 166 -53.77 -24.60 -7.96
N GLN A 167 -52.89 -25.04 -7.05
CA GLN A 167 -52.73 -26.45 -6.70
C GLN A 167 -54.04 -27.06 -6.19
N ARG A 168 -54.79 -26.35 -5.33
CA ARG A 168 -56.10 -26.79 -4.85
C ARG A 168 -57.09 -27.01 -6.00
N SER A 169 -57.13 -26.11 -6.96
CA SER A 169 -57.98 -26.25 -8.16
C SER A 169 -57.57 -27.48 -8.99
N THR A 170 -56.26 -27.69 -9.18
CA THR A 170 -55.74 -28.87 -9.87
C THR A 170 -56.11 -30.17 -9.15
N PHE A 171 -55.94 -30.26 -7.83
CA PHE A 171 -56.34 -31.44 -7.04
C PHE A 171 -57.84 -31.67 -7.07
N GLY A 172 -58.66 -30.61 -7.05
CA GLY A 172 -60.10 -30.71 -7.24
C GLY A 172 -60.46 -31.30 -8.61
N GLY A 173 -59.76 -30.88 -9.67
CA GLY A 173 -59.90 -31.43 -11.01
C GLY A 173 -59.41 -32.88 -11.15
N ILE A 174 -58.36 -33.25 -10.42
CA ILE A 174 -57.90 -34.65 -10.36
C ILE A 174 -58.93 -35.52 -9.62
N ASN A 175 -59.46 -35.05 -8.50
CA ASN A 175 -60.46 -35.78 -7.72
C ASN A 175 -61.74 -36.03 -8.53
N SER A 176 -62.20 -35.02 -9.30
CA SER A 176 -63.36 -35.20 -10.19
C SER A 176 -63.09 -36.20 -11.31
N LYS A 177 -61.91 -36.15 -11.95
CA LYS A 177 -61.49 -37.15 -12.94
C LYS A 177 -61.38 -38.56 -12.34
N LEU A 178 -60.78 -38.70 -11.15
CA LEU A 178 -60.64 -39.97 -10.44
C LEU A 178 -62.02 -40.56 -10.10
N SER A 179 -62.94 -39.74 -9.58
CA SER A 179 -64.32 -40.14 -9.31
C SER A 179 -65.05 -40.61 -10.58
N ASN A 180 -64.81 -39.94 -11.72
CA ASN A 180 -65.40 -40.32 -13.00
C ASN A 180 -64.81 -41.62 -13.59
N VAL A 181 -63.54 -41.93 -13.30
CA VAL A 181 -62.94 -43.22 -13.68
C VAL A 181 -63.41 -44.33 -12.75
N GLY A 182 -63.48 -44.06 -11.44
CA GLY A 182 -63.97 -45.01 -10.45
C GLY A 182 -65.40 -45.48 -10.71
N SER A 183 -66.28 -44.58 -11.19
CA SER A 183 -67.65 -44.94 -11.59
C SER A 183 -67.74 -45.78 -12.86
N ARG A 184 -66.65 -45.90 -13.63
CA ARG A 184 -66.56 -46.70 -14.86
C ARG A 184 -65.77 -48.00 -14.69
N LEU A 185 -65.15 -48.23 -13.54
CA LEU A 185 -64.54 -49.51 -13.22
C LEU A 185 -65.65 -50.45 -12.72
N PRO A 186 -65.75 -51.70 -13.26
CA PRO A 186 -66.64 -52.69 -12.68
C PRO A 186 -66.16 -53.01 -11.26
N SER A 187 -67.04 -52.94 -10.26
CA SER A 187 -66.74 -53.51 -8.94
C SER A 187 -66.66 -55.03 -9.08
N VAL A 188 -65.55 -55.63 -8.64
CA VAL A 188 -65.48 -57.08 -8.39
C VAL A 188 -66.13 -57.37 -7.05
#